data_AF-A0A1I0CQQ5-F1
#
_entry.id   AF-A0A1I0CQQ5-F1
#
_cell.length_a   1.000
_cell.length_b   1.000
_cell.length_c   1.000
_cell.angle_alpha   90.00
_cell.angle_beta   90.00
_cell.angle_gamma   90.00
#
_symmetry.space_group_name_H-M   'P 1'
#
loop_
_entity.id
_entity.type
_entity.pdbx_description
1 polymer ?
#
loop_
_entity_poly.entity_id
_entity_poly.type
_entity_poly.pdbx_seq_one_letter_code
_entity_poly.pdbx_strand_id
1 'polypeptide(L)'
;MLSEITDSIKKFNTLSDDALGYEEGEILGFAYFVKGKIHLVNTSFEQPYIRIGNQYYDSTPKTKADYRAGLAALIRKGYAEKWDRGIFMLTKKGWDKAQSIVEDIKKNHCKAQ
;
A
#
# COMPACT_ATOMS: atom_id res chain seq x y z
N MET A 1 10.74 -11.75 -7.24
CA MET A 1 10.35 -10.60 -6.37
C MET A 1 11.07 -9.39 -6.92
N LEU A 2 10.35 -8.33 -7.29
CA LEU A 2 10.95 -7.16 -7.93
C LEU A 2 12.04 -6.55 -7.04
N SER A 3 13.14 -6.13 -7.65
CA SER A 3 14.28 -5.50 -6.97
C SER A 3 13.84 -4.30 -6.13
N GLU A 4 12.88 -3.51 -6.63
CA GLU A 4 12.36 -2.31 -5.95
C GLU A 4 11.75 -2.59 -4.56
N ILE A 5 10.94 -3.64 -4.43
CA ILE A 5 10.26 -4.01 -3.17
C ILE A 5 11.29 -4.63 -2.22
N THR A 6 12.21 -5.43 -2.76
CA THR A 6 13.29 -6.05 -1.98
C THR A 6 14.18 -4.98 -1.36
N ASP A 7 14.53 -3.95 -2.12
CA ASP A 7 15.32 -2.82 -1.64
C ASP A 7 14.55 -1.97 -0.64
N SER A 8 13.24 -1.77 -0.85
CA SER A 8 12.40 -1.08 0.12
C SER A 8 12.34 -1.78 1.48
N ILE A 9 12.27 -3.12 1.50
CA ILE A 9 12.29 -3.88 2.76
C ILE A 9 13.61 -3.62 3.53
N LYS A 10 14.74 -3.53 2.82
CA LYS A 10 16.03 -3.18 3.46
C LYS A 10 16.07 -1.75 3.98
N LYS A 11 15.30 -0.84 3.35
CA LYS A 11 15.17 0.58 3.71
C LYS A 11 13.89 0.84 4.51
N PHE A 12 13.43 -0.13 5.27
CA PHE A 12 12.21 0.01 6.06
C PHE A 12 12.35 1.17 7.06
N ASN A 13 11.32 2.02 7.11
CA ASN A 13 11.23 3.19 8.00
C ASN A 13 12.43 4.16 7.92
N THR A 14 13.07 4.28 6.75
CA THR A 14 14.16 5.26 6.54
C THR A 14 13.67 6.59 5.98
N LEU A 15 12.45 6.66 5.46
CA LEU A 15 11.85 7.90 4.98
C LEU A 15 11.02 8.55 6.09
N SER A 16 11.34 9.80 6.42
CA SER A 16 10.61 10.63 7.38
C SER A 16 9.47 11.43 6.76
N ASP A 17 9.35 11.42 5.43
CA ASP A 17 8.27 12.11 4.72
C ASP A 17 6.95 11.33 4.85
N ASP A 18 5.96 11.97 5.45
CA ASP A 18 4.62 11.43 5.69
C ASP A 18 3.60 11.89 4.63
N ALA A 19 4.01 12.66 3.62
CA ALA A 19 3.18 12.98 2.47
C ALA A 19 2.90 11.70 1.66
N LEU A 20 1.64 11.49 1.27
CA LEU A 20 1.24 10.31 0.51
C LEU A 20 0.99 10.68 -0.95
N GLY A 21 1.53 9.86 -1.85
CA GLY A 21 1.10 9.84 -3.25
C GLY A 21 -0.31 9.26 -3.40
N TYR A 22 -0.88 9.34 -4.61
CA TYR A 22 -2.22 8.84 -4.90
C TYR A 22 -2.35 7.33 -4.58
N GLU A 23 -1.44 6.51 -5.14
CA GLU A 23 -1.44 5.05 -4.96
C GLU A 23 -1.17 4.66 -3.50
N GLU A 24 -0.30 5.40 -2.80
CA GLU A 24 -0.03 5.17 -1.39
C GLU A 24 -1.29 5.37 -0.53
N GLY A 25 -2.01 6.47 -0.77
CA GLY A 25 -3.26 6.78 -0.09
C GLY A 25 -4.34 5.75 -0.38
N GLU A 26 -4.47 5.34 -1.65
CA GLU A 26 -5.46 4.34 -2.06
C GLU A 26 -5.17 2.97 -1.43
N ILE A 27 -3.90 2.54 -1.44
CA ILE A 27 -3.45 1.29 -0.80
C ILE A 27 -3.79 1.30 0.70
N LEU A 28 -3.43 2.37 1.41
CA LEU A 28 -3.73 2.50 2.86
C LEU A 28 -5.24 2.50 3.13
N GLY A 29 -6.00 3.26 2.36
CA GLY A 29 -7.45 3.38 2.50
C GLY A 29 -8.16 2.04 2.35
N PHE A 30 -7.83 1.27 1.31
CA PHE A 30 -8.41 -0.07 1.12
C PHE A 30 -7.86 -1.09 2.12
N ALA A 31 -6.58 -1.01 2.48
CA ALA A 31 -5.97 -1.93 3.45
C ALA A 31 -6.66 -1.86 4.82
N TYR A 32 -7.11 -0.67 5.24
CA TYR A 32 -7.89 -0.48 6.47
C TYR A 32 -9.09 -1.45 6.57
N PHE A 33 -9.86 -1.58 5.48
CA PHE A 33 -11.07 -2.41 5.46
C PHE A 33 -10.80 -3.91 5.41
N VAL A 34 -9.57 -4.33 5.12
CA VAL A 34 -9.19 -5.74 4.96
C VAL A 34 -8.15 -6.18 5.99
N LYS A 35 -8.22 -5.61 7.19
CA LYS A 35 -7.32 -5.93 8.31
C LYS A 35 -5.85 -5.69 7.99
N GLY A 36 -5.57 -4.63 7.20
CA GLY A 36 -4.22 -4.17 6.88
C GLY A 36 -3.47 -5.05 5.90
N LYS A 37 -4.15 -6.00 5.24
CA LYS A 37 -3.50 -7.01 4.40
C LYS A 37 -3.36 -6.55 2.95
N ILE A 38 -2.13 -6.62 2.43
CA ILE A 38 -1.77 -6.25 1.06
C ILE A 38 -1.06 -7.43 0.40
N HIS A 39 -1.57 -7.88 -0.75
CA HIS A 39 -1.00 -9.00 -1.49
C HIS A 39 -0.25 -8.50 -2.72
N LEU A 40 0.98 -8.98 -2.90
CA LEU A 40 1.72 -8.93 -4.15
C LEU A 40 1.51 -10.25 -4.88
N VAL A 41 0.68 -10.23 -5.92
CA VAL A 41 0.25 -11.41 -6.68
C VAL A 41 1.11 -11.57 -7.92
N ASN A 42 1.11 -12.77 -8.49
CA ASN A 42 1.75 -13.09 -9.77
C ASN A 42 3.28 -12.88 -9.77
N THR A 43 3.92 -13.15 -8.63
CA THR A 43 5.35 -12.93 -8.39
C THR A 43 6.29 -13.84 -9.20
N SER A 44 5.72 -14.85 -9.88
CA SER A 44 6.43 -15.78 -10.77
C SER A 44 6.43 -15.35 -12.24
N PHE A 45 5.60 -14.38 -12.63
CA PHE A 45 5.49 -13.88 -14.00
C PHE A 45 5.98 -12.44 -14.10
N GLU A 46 6.25 -11.96 -15.32
CA GLU A 46 6.93 -10.68 -15.60
C GLU A 46 6.21 -9.42 -15.06
N GLN A 47 4.97 -9.53 -14.60
CA GLN A 47 4.21 -8.36 -14.11
C GLN A 47 3.38 -8.71 -12.86
N PRO A 48 4.01 -8.74 -11.68
CA PRO A 48 3.27 -8.86 -10.43
C PRO A 48 2.40 -7.62 -10.21
N TYR A 49 1.37 -7.75 -9.40
CA TYR A 49 0.42 -6.67 -9.15
C TYR A 49 -0.06 -6.67 -7.71
N ILE A 50 -0.63 -5.54 -7.27
CA ILE A 50 -1.16 -5.40 -5.91
C ILE A 50 -2.61 -5.84 -5.87
N ARG A 51 -2.97 -6.60 -4.82
CA ARG A 51 -4.34 -6.96 -4.49
C ARG A 51 -4.62 -6.62 -3.02
N ILE A 52 -5.77 -5.99 -2.76
CA ILE A 52 -6.21 -5.59 -1.42
C ILE A 52 -7.68 -6.00 -1.26
N GLY A 53 -7.93 -7.10 -0.57
CA GLY A 53 -9.25 -7.74 -0.53
C GLY A 53 -9.78 -8.07 -1.92
N ASN A 54 -10.82 -7.33 -2.33
CA ASN A 54 -11.49 -7.45 -3.63
C ASN A 54 -11.01 -6.41 -4.66
N GLN A 55 -10.04 -5.55 -4.33
CA GLN A 55 -9.42 -4.63 -5.28
C GLN A 55 -8.22 -5.30 -5.94
N TYR A 56 -8.17 -5.23 -7.27
CA TYR A 56 -7.14 -5.82 -8.11
C TYR A 56 -6.54 -4.72 -8.99
N TYR A 57 -5.24 -4.48 -8.86
CA TYR A 57 -4.52 -3.44 -9.61
C TYR A 57 -3.74 -4.03 -10.78
N ASP A 58 -4.42 -4.80 -11.63
CA ASP A 58 -3.83 -5.61 -12.71
C ASP A 58 -4.20 -5.15 -14.13
N SER A 59 -4.88 -4.01 -14.27
CA SER A 59 -5.45 -3.53 -15.54
C SER A 59 -4.42 -3.26 -16.64
N THR A 60 -3.34 -2.53 -16.34
CA THR A 60 -2.30 -2.17 -17.32
C THR A 60 -0.90 -2.35 -16.73
N PRO A 61 0.15 -2.55 -17.55
CA PRO A 61 1.53 -2.61 -17.06
C PRO A 61 1.94 -1.39 -16.23
N LYS A 62 1.45 -0.21 -16.63
CA LYS A 62 1.66 1.05 -15.91
C LYS A 62 0.99 1.02 -14.53
N THR A 63 -0.30 0.71 -14.47
CA THR A 63 -1.02 0.58 -13.19
C THR A 63 -0.34 -0.41 -12.25
N LYS A 64 0.08 -1.57 -12.76
CA LYS A 64 0.81 -2.55 -11.96
C LYS A 64 2.12 -1.96 -11.40
N ALA A 65 2.86 -1.19 -12.20
CA ALA A 65 4.10 -0.55 -11.76
C ALA A 65 3.87 0.54 -10.73
N ASP A 66 2.89 1.43 -10.97
CA ASP A 66 2.58 2.56 -10.10
C ASP A 66 2.17 2.07 -8.69
N TYR A 67 1.30 1.06 -8.62
CA TYR A 67 0.88 0.49 -7.32
C TYR A 67 1.98 -0.28 -6.60
N ARG A 68 2.91 -0.91 -7.33
CA ARG A 68 4.09 -1.53 -6.71
C ARG A 68 5.06 -0.48 -6.17
N ALA A 69 5.25 0.62 -6.90
CA ALA A 69 6.02 1.76 -6.43
C ALA A 69 5.39 2.38 -5.17
N GLY A 70 4.06 2.51 -5.15
CA GLY A 70 3.30 2.94 -3.96
C GLY A 70 3.54 2.03 -2.76
N LEU A 71 3.40 0.71 -2.92
CA LEU A 71 3.72 -0.25 -1.85
C LEU A 71 5.20 -0.13 -1.41
N ALA A 72 6.13 -0.01 -2.35
CA ALA A 72 7.55 0.15 -2.06
C ALA A 72 7.83 1.42 -1.26
N ALA A 73 7.12 2.52 -1.51
CA ALA A 73 7.22 3.76 -0.75
C ALA A 73 6.62 3.62 0.66
N LEU A 74 5.45 2.99 0.80
CA LEU A 74 4.84 2.70 2.10
C LEU A 74 5.76 1.87 3.00
N ILE A 75 6.48 0.90 2.45
CA ILE A 75 7.47 0.12 3.20
C ILE A 75 8.62 1.02 3.66
N ARG A 76 9.17 1.87 2.79
CA ARG A 76 10.26 2.79 3.14
C ARG A 76 9.86 3.83 4.20
N LYS A 77 8.58 4.22 4.21
CA LYS A 77 7.99 5.15 5.20
C LYS A 77 7.59 4.46 6.52
N GLY A 78 7.75 3.14 6.61
CA GLY A 78 7.43 2.35 7.79
C GLY A 78 5.94 2.03 7.96
N TYR A 79 5.11 2.28 6.94
CA TYR A 79 3.66 2.07 7.00
C TYR A 79 3.24 0.62 6.73
N ALA A 80 4.00 -0.12 5.93
CA ALA A 80 3.76 -1.53 5.66
C ALA A 80 5.04 -2.33 5.86
N GLU A 81 4.93 -3.53 6.39
CA GLU A 81 6.05 -4.45 6.54
C GLU A 81 5.75 -5.78 5.85
N LYS A 82 6.82 -6.46 5.42
CA LYS A 82 6.70 -7.78 4.83
C LYS A 82 6.40 -8.78 5.93
N TRP A 83 5.33 -9.55 5.77
CA TRP A 83 4.96 -10.60 6.70
C TRP A 83 5.34 -11.98 6.16
N ASP A 84 4.97 -12.28 4.92
CA ASP A 84 5.26 -13.56 4.26
C ASP A 84 5.48 -13.37 2.75
N ARG A 85 5.73 -14.45 1.99
CA ARG A 85 5.95 -14.44 0.55
C ARG A 85 4.78 -13.79 -0.19
N GLY A 86 5.00 -12.54 -0.59
CA GLY A 86 4.02 -11.74 -1.31
C GLY A 86 2.89 -11.20 -0.43
N ILE A 87 3.03 -11.24 0.89
CA ILE A 87 2.05 -10.68 1.83
C ILE A 87 2.73 -9.60 2.66
N PHE A 88 2.10 -8.43 2.67
CA PHE A 88 2.49 -7.27 3.46
C PHE A 88 1.35 -6.91 4.41
N MET A 89 1.72 -6.43 5.59
CA MET A 89 0.78 -6.02 6.64
C MET A 89 1.06 -4.56 7.01
N LEU A 90 0.00 -3.81 7.30
CA LEU A 90 0.15 -2.49 7.91
C LEU A 90 0.80 -2.62 9.27
N THR A 91 1.79 -1.77 9.51
CA THR A 91 2.36 -1.56 10.85
C THR A 91 1.39 -0.73 11.68
N LYS A 92 1.67 -0.54 12.98
CA LYS A 92 0.91 0.41 13.81
C LYS A 92 0.86 1.81 13.18
N LYS A 93 2.01 2.31 12.70
CA LYS A 93 2.11 3.59 11.99
C LYS A 93 1.21 3.61 10.75
N GLY A 94 1.18 2.51 9.98
CA GLY A 94 0.31 2.36 8.81
C GLY A 94 -1.17 2.36 9.16
N TRP A 95 -1.54 1.69 10.24
CA TRP A 95 -2.91 1.65 10.75
C TRP A 95 -3.42 3.02 11.17
N ASP A 96 -2.63 3.75 11.97
CA ASP A 96 -2.98 5.09 12.45
C ASP A 96 -3.19 6.04 11.26
N LYS A 97 -2.30 5.96 10.26
CA LYS A 97 -2.42 6.77 9.04
C LYS A 97 -3.63 6.39 8.19
N ALA A 98 -3.87 5.09 7.99
CA ALA A 98 -5.01 4.59 7.23
C ALA A 98 -6.35 4.98 7.86
N GLN A 99 -6.43 4.92 9.20
CA GLN A 99 -7.60 5.38 9.94
C GLN A 99 -7.86 6.88 9.72
N SER A 100 -6.83 7.72 9.83
CA SER A 100 -6.96 9.17 9.56
C SER A 100 -7.54 9.44 8.17
N ILE A 101 -7.06 8.74 7.14
CA ILE A 101 -7.57 8.89 5.76
C ILE A 101 -9.06 8.55 5.69
N VAL A 102 -9.48 7.43 6.27
CA VAL A 102 -10.88 6.98 6.26
C VAL A 102 -11.78 7.95 7.02
N GLU A 103 -11.32 8.48 8.15
CA GLU A 103 -12.06 9.46 8.93
C GLU A 103 -12.21 10.81 8.21
N ASP A 104 -11.15 11.28 7.54
CA ASP A 104 -11.18 12.51 6.77
C ASP A 104 -12.13 12.41 5.58
N ILE A 105 -12.14 11.28 4.86
CA ILE A 105 -13.11 11.01 3.79
C ILE A 105 -14.54 11.06 4.34
N LYS A 106 -14.82 10.40 5.47
CA LYS A 106 -16.16 10.41 6.10
C LYS A 106 -16.61 11.82 6.47
N LYS A 107 -15.73 12.60 7.13
CA LYS A 107 -16.03 13.98 7.54
C LYS A 107 -16.32 14.87 6.34
N ASN A 108 -15.55 14.73 5.26
CA ASN A 108 -15.74 15.51 4.05
C ASN A 108 -17.01 15.09 3.29
N HIS A 109 -17.38 13.80 3.32
CA HIS A 109 -18.61 13.32 2.72
C HIS A 109 -19.87 13.79 3.48
N CYS A 110 -19.80 13.87 4.81
CA CYS A 110 -20.89 14.41 5.63
C CYS A 110 -21.08 15.92 5.53
N LYS A 111 -20.08 16.69 5.09
CA LYS A 111 -20.18 18.15 4.87
C LYS A 111 -20.73 18.52 3.49
N ALA A 112 -20.78 17.56 2.57
CA ALA A 112 -21.27 17.74 1.20
C ALA A 112 -22.75 17.31 1.03
N GLN A 113 -23.42 16.96 2.13
CA GLN A 113 -24.86 16.69 2.22
C GLN A 113 -25.56 17.83 2.95
#